data_AF-A0A7C4CC39-F1
#
_entry.id   AF-A0A7C4CC39-F1
#
_cell.length_a   1.000
_cell.length_b   1.000
_cell.length_c   1.000
_cell.angle_alpha   90.00
_cell.angle_beta   90.00
_cell.angle_gamma   90.00
#
_symmetry.space_group_name_H-M   'P 1'
#
loop_
_entity.id
_entity.type
_entity.pdbx_description
1 polymer ?
#
loop_
_entity_poly.entity_id
_entity_poly.type
_entity_poly.pdbx_seq_one_letter_code
_entity_poly.pdbx_strand_id
1 'polypeptide(L)' 'MTGPTLFILLLVVGALLILGVLASRSSAAGPRPSPPQTCAHCGQPVVPGARFCGQCGQALPPTNVT' A
#
# COMPACT_ATOMS: atom_id res chain seq x y z
N MET A 1 -20.23 44.30 12.54
CA MET A 1 -19.32 43.61 13.48
C MET A 1 -19.06 42.15 13.10
N THR A 2 -19.93 41.48 12.33
CA THR A 2 -19.80 40.09 11.87
C THR A 2 -18.96 39.86 10.61
N GLY A 3 -18.58 40.93 9.90
CA GLY A 3 -17.83 40.87 8.64
C GLY A 3 -16.47 40.14 8.73
N PRO A 4 -15.53 40.58 9.60
CA PRO A 4 -14.23 39.93 9.69
C PRO A 4 -14.34 38.52 10.27
N THR A 5 -15.29 38.27 11.17
CA THR A 5 -15.50 36.95 11.80
C THR A 5 -15.96 35.91 10.78
N LEU A 6 -16.87 36.27 9.87
CA LEU A 6 -17.31 35.39 8.78
C LEU A 6 -16.16 35.09 7.82
N PHE A 7 -15.37 36.10 7.47
CA PHE A 7 -14.21 35.93 6.59
C PHE A 7 -13.15 35.01 7.21
N ILE A 8 -12.83 35.22 8.49
CA ILE A 8 -11.91 34.36 9.25
C ILE A 8 -12.45 32.93 9.33
N LEU A 9 -13.75 32.76 9.59
CA LEU A 9 -14.38 31.43 9.65
C LEU A 9 -14.26 30.69 8.32
N LEU A 10 -14.53 31.36 7.19
CA LEU A 10 -14.40 30.78 5.85
C LEU A 10 -12.95 30.41 5.54
N LEU A 11 -11.97 31.24 5.91
CA LEU A 11 -10.55 30.93 5.73
C LEU A 11 -10.12 29.72 6.57
N VAL A 12 -10.54 29.64 7.83
CA VAL A 12 -10.19 28.52 8.73
C VAL A 12 -10.83 27.21 8.24
N VAL A 13 -12.10 27.23 7.86
CA VAL A 13 -12.80 26.05 7.31
C VAL A 13 -12.14 25.60 6.00
N GLY A 14 -11.80 26.53 5.10
CA GLY A 14 -11.09 26.23 3.86
C GLY A 14 -9.71 25.61 4.10
N ALA A 15 -8.92 26.18 5.02
CA ALA A 15 -7.60 25.65 5.38
C ALA A 15 -7.67 24.23 5.98
N LEU A 16 -8.66 23.97 6.85
CA LEU A 16 -8.88 22.64 7.44
C LEU A 16 -9.24 21.60 6.38
N LEU A 17 -10.11 21.94 5.42
CA LEU A 17 -10.46 21.04 4.32
C LEU A 17 -9.25 20.72 3.42
N ILE A 18 -8.44 21.73 3.10
CA ILE A 18 -7.24 21.56 2.26
C ILE A 18 -6.20 20.69 2.98
N LEU A 19 -5.90 20.96 4.25
CA LEU A 19 -4.96 20.15 5.04
C LEU A 19 -5.42 18.69 5.16
N GLY A 20 -6.71 18.44 5.38
CA GLY A 20 -7.26 17.09 5.48
C GLY A 20 -7.13 16.29 4.18
N VAL A 21 -7.41 16.91 3.02
CA VAL A 21 -7.31 16.24 1.71
C VAL A 21 -5.87 15.91 1.34
N LEU A 22 -4.90 16.78 1.71
CA LEU A 22 -3.48 16.50 1.48
C LEU A 22 -2.98 15.36 2.38
N ALA A 23 -3.37 15.32 3.65
CA ALA A 23 -3.00 14.24 4.57
C ALA A 23 -3.56 12.87 4.15
N SER A 24 -4.73 12.86 3.51
CA SER A 24 -5.41 11.63 3.07
C SER A 24 -4.65 10.85 1.99
N ARG A 25 -3.83 11.53 1.18
CA ARG A 25 -3.10 10.89 0.07
C ARG A 25 -1.81 10.19 0.50
N SER A 26 -1.48 10.23 1.78
CA SER A 26 -0.23 9.66 2.32
C SER A 26 -0.34 8.20 2.77
N SER A 27 -1.46 7.50 2.46
CA SER A 27 -1.57 6.07 2.70
C SER A 27 -0.81 5.27 1.64
N ALA A 28 0.52 5.30 1.76
CA ALA A 28 1.41 4.39 1.05
C ALA A 28 1.09 2.96 1.48
N ALA A 29 0.58 2.16 0.54
CA ALA A 29 0.46 0.73 0.71
C ALA A 29 1.84 0.16 1.07
N GLY A 30 2.01 -0.26 2.33
CA GLY A 30 3.19 -0.99 2.76
C GLY A 30 3.32 -2.32 2.00
N PRO A 31 4.49 -2.98 2.07
CA PRO A 31 4.67 -4.29 1.51
C PRO A 31 3.67 -5.24 2.16
N ARG A 32 2.70 -5.73 1.39
CA ARG A 32 1.79 -6.78 1.88
C ARG A 32 2.60 -8.07 1.94
N PRO A 33 2.78 -8.68 3.13
CA PRO A 33 3.41 -9.98 3.21
C PRO A 33 2.53 -10.97 2.45
N SER A 34 2.98 -11.36 1.27
CA SER A 34 2.37 -12.43 0.51
C SER A 34 2.69 -13.76 1.20
N PRO A 35 1.74 -14.70 1.30
CA PRO A 35 1.91 -15.91 2.07
C PRO A 35 3.15 -16.69 1.60
N PRO A 36 3.91 -17.28 2.54
CA PRO A 36 5.09 -18.07 2.20
C PRO A 36 4.67 -19.21 1.29
N GLN A 37 5.25 -19.25 0.09
CA GLN A 37 4.97 -20.31 -0.87
C GLN A 37 6.02 -21.39 -0.71
N THR A 38 5.61 -22.65 -0.82
CA THR A 38 6.54 -23.79 -0.78
C THR A 38 6.69 -24.33 -2.19
N CYS A 39 7.92 -24.67 -2.59
CA CYS A 39 8.18 -25.27 -3.88
C CYS A 39 7.52 -26.66 -3.95
N ALA A 40 6.61 -26.88 -4.90
CA ALA A 40 5.96 -28.18 -5.10
C ALA A 40 6.94 -29.29 -5.54
N HIS A 41 8.13 -28.93 -6.02
CA HIS A 41 9.13 -29.88 -6.49
C HIS A 41 10.07 -30.37 -5.37
N CYS A 42 10.58 -29.46 -4.54
CA CYS A 42 11.57 -29.80 -3.51
C CYS A 42 11.11 -29.56 -2.07
N GLY A 43 9.91 -29.01 -1.85
CA GLY A 43 9.37 -28.73 -0.52
C GLY A 43 10.05 -27.58 0.23
N GLN A 44 10.99 -26.86 -0.40
CA GLN A 44 11.66 -25.73 0.22
C GLN A 44 10.80 -24.46 0.21
N PRO A 45 10.95 -23.58 1.22
CA PRO A 45 10.30 -22.29 1.23
C PRO A 45 10.80 -21.42 0.08
N VAL A 46 9.88 -20.69 -0.53
CA VAL A 46 10.09 -19.85 -1.70
C VAL A 46 9.63 -18.43 -1.37
N VAL A 47 10.44 -17.47 -1.78
CA VAL A 47 10.12 -16.06 -1.63
C VAL A 47 8.93 -15.72 -2.54
N PRO A 48 7.89 -15.05 -2.02
CA PRO A 48 6.74 -14.67 -2.83
C PRO A 48 7.16 -13.76 -4.00
N GLY A 49 6.66 -14.08 -5.20
CA GLY A 49 7.01 -13.38 -6.44
C GLY A 49 8.28 -13.89 -7.14
N ALA A 50 8.98 -14.89 -6.57
CA ALA A 50 10.08 -15.54 -7.27
C ALA A 50 9.57 -16.32 -8.49
N ARG A 51 10.27 -16.19 -9.63
CA ARG A 51 9.94 -16.89 -10.88
C ARG A 51 10.53 -18.31 -10.94
N PHE A 52 11.58 -18.55 -10.14
CA PHE A 52 12.30 -19.81 -10.04
C PHE A 52 12.66 -20.10 -8.59
N CYS A 53 12.73 -21.38 -8.22
CA CYS A 53 13.16 -21.80 -6.89
C CYS A 53 14.68 -21.65 -6.76
N GLY A 54 15.14 -20.84 -5.79
CA GLY A 54 16.57 -20.65 -5.53
C GLY A 54 17.29 -21.89 -4.95
N GLN A 55 16.54 -22.93 -4.57
CA GLN A 55 17.11 -24.16 -4.02
C GLN A 55 17.26 -25.28 -5.06
N CYS A 56 16.26 -25.47 -5.93
CA CYS A 56 16.27 -26.57 -6.91
C CYS A 56 16.26 -26.10 -8.38
N GLY A 57 16.14 -24.80 -8.65
CA GLY A 57 16.11 -24.24 -10.00
C GLY A 57 14.77 -24.39 -10.75
N GLN A 58 13.78 -25.05 -10.16
CA GLN A 58 12.48 -25.27 -10.81
C GLN A 58 11.73 -23.96 -11.03
N ALA A 59 11.11 -23.81 -12.21
CA ALA A 59 10.20 -22.70 -12.48
C ALA A 59 8.98 -22.76 -11.56
N LEU A 60 8.62 -21.61 -10.98
CA LEU A 60 7.47 -21.47 -10.09
C LEU A 60 6.28 -20.94 -10.89
N PRO A 61 5.08 -21.49 -10.67
CA PRO A 61 3.89 -20.94 -11.32
C PRO A 61 3.67 -19.49 -10.85
N PRO A 62 3.31 -18.55 -11.74
CA PRO A 62 2.95 -17.20 -11.33
C PRO A 62 1.70 -17.29 -10.48
N THR A 63 1.86 -17.22 -9.16
CA THR A 63 0.72 -17.30 -8.26
C THR A 63 -0.07 -16.02 -8.34
N ASN A 64 -1.25 -16.20 -8.92
CA ASN A 64 -2.22 -15.20 -9.32
C ASN A 64 -2.47 -14.17 -8.21
N VAL A 65 -2.10 -12.92 -8.51
CA VAL A 65 -2.55 -11.72 -7.78
C VAL A 65 -3.98 -11.41 -8.22
N THR A 66 -4.96 -12.10 -7.62
CA THR A 66 -6.39 -11.71 -7.72
C THR A 66 -6.79 -10.88 -6.51
#